data_AF-A0A170UHE0-F1
#
_entry.id   AF-A0A170UHE0-F1
#
_cell.length_a   1.000
_cell.length_b   1.000
_cell.length_c   1.000
_cell.angle_alpha   90.00
_cell.angle_beta   90.00
_cell.angle_gamma   90.00
#
_symmetry.space_group_name_H-M   'P 1'
#
loop_
_entity.id
_entity.type
_entity.pdbx_description
1 polymer ?
#
loop_
_entity_poly.entity_id
_entity_poly.type
_entity_poly.pdbx_seq_one_letter_code
_entity_poly.pdbx_strand_id
1 'polypeptide(L)'
;KVYVYKANGDCLPIVVGLGATVLDLKRAVRRHVTLMLERQGDSRCLSWRYVWRNNYLSFNGQPLENDSSALSEYGICNKGKLDFVKRFRTKSSIKHSNR
;
A
#
# COMPACT_ATOMS: atom_id res chain seq x y z
N LYS A 1 1.88 5.07 15.03
CA LYS A 1 0.63 5.06 14.22
C LYS A 1 0.87 5.89 12.97
N VAL A 2 0.45 5.45 11.80
CA VAL A 2 0.53 6.18 10.53
C VAL A 2 -0.83 6.16 9.83
N TYR A 3 -1.03 7.01 8.84
CA TYR A 3 -2.28 7.16 8.11
C TYR A 3 -2.05 6.87 6.64
N VAL A 4 -2.72 5.84 6.11
CA VAL A 4 -2.64 5.48 4.69
C VAL A 4 -3.91 5.98 3.99
N TYR A 5 -3.76 6.88 3.04
CA TYR A 5 -4.86 7.47 2.26
C TYR A 5 -5.03 6.71 0.95
N LYS A 6 -6.27 6.34 0.63
CA LYS A 6 -6.63 5.76 -0.66
C LYS A 6 -7.07 6.87 -1.62
N ALA A 7 -7.01 6.58 -2.92
CA ALA A 7 -7.44 7.50 -3.97
C ALA A 7 -8.92 7.94 -3.87
N ASN A 8 -9.77 7.18 -3.19
CA ASN A 8 -11.18 7.52 -2.96
C ASN A 8 -11.41 8.39 -1.72
N GLY A 9 -10.36 8.85 -1.05
CA GLY A 9 -10.44 9.68 0.16
C GLY A 9 -10.51 8.91 1.47
N ASP A 10 -10.65 7.58 1.43
CA ASP A 10 -10.62 6.76 2.65
C ASP A 10 -9.25 6.84 3.34
N CYS A 11 -9.27 6.88 4.68
CA CYS A 11 -8.07 6.87 5.49
C CYS A 11 -8.02 5.61 6.36
N LEU A 12 -6.91 4.87 6.28
CA LEU A 12 -6.64 3.69 7.11
C LEU A 12 -5.64 4.06 8.22
N PRO A 13 -6.06 4.07 9.50
CA PRO A 13 -5.15 4.28 10.62
C PRO A 13 -4.37 2.98 10.90
N ILE A 14 -3.11 2.93 10.48
CA ILE A 14 -2.25 1.76 10.62
C ILE A 14 -1.33 1.91 11.83
N VAL A 15 -1.25 0.87 12.66
CA VAL A 15 -0.32 0.79 13.78
C VAL A 15 0.81 -0.17 13.40
N VAL A 16 2.03 0.31 13.57
CA VAL A 16 3.28 -0.45 13.37
C VAL A 16 4.17 -0.24 14.60
N GLY A 17 5.03 -1.22 14.88
CA GLY A 17 6.01 -1.15 15.96
C GLY A 17 7.12 -0.14 15.68
N LEU A 18 7.92 0.17 16.70
CA LEU A 18 9.16 0.92 16.54
C LEU A 18 10.15 0.11 15.68
N GLY A 19 10.90 0.78 14.80
CA GLY A 19 11.86 0.11 13.92
C GLY A 19 11.22 -0.78 12.85
N ALA A 20 9.91 -0.66 12.62
CA ALA A 20 9.21 -1.43 11.60
C ALA A 20 9.77 -1.17 10.20
N THR A 21 9.70 -2.21 9.37
CA THR A 21 10.08 -2.15 7.94
C THR A 21 8.90 -1.81 7.04
N VAL A 22 9.17 -1.54 5.77
CA VAL A 22 8.13 -1.42 4.72
C VAL A 22 7.29 -2.70 4.63
N LEU A 23 7.91 -3.88 4.78
CA LEU A 23 7.18 -5.15 4.79
C LEU A 23 6.19 -5.23 5.95
N ASP A 24 6.60 -4.80 7.15
CA ASP A 24 5.74 -4.80 8.33
C ASP A 24 4.56 -3.84 8.17
N LEU A 25 4.79 -2.69 7.53
CA LEU A 25 3.73 -1.76 7.18
C LEU A 25 2.73 -2.37 6.20
N LYS A 26 3.19 -3.04 5.13
CA LYS A 26 2.32 -3.76 4.18
C LYS A 26 1.52 -4.87 4.87
N ARG A 27 2.14 -5.61 5.78
CA ARG A 27 1.46 -6.63 6.61
C ARG A 27 0.42 -6.00 7.51
N ALA A 28 0.72 -4.85 8.13
CA ALA A 28 -0.22 -4.14 8.99
C ALA A 28 -1.43 -3.60 8.22
N VAL A 29 -1.22 -3.05 7.01
CA VAL A 29 -2.30 -2.69 6.08
C VAL A 29 -3.16 -3.91 5.77
N ARG A 30 -2.54 -5.05 5.43
CA ARG A 30 -3.25 -6.30 5.18
C ARG A 30 -4.16 -6.69 6.34
N ARG A 31 -3.61 -6.76 7.55
CA ARG A 31 -4.36 -7.13 8.76
C ARG A 31 -5.51 -6.15 9.00
N HIS A 32 -5.26 -4.85 8.88
CA HIS A 32 -6.28 -3.82 9.11
C HIS A 32 -7.46 -3.97 8.15
N VAL A 33 -7.20 -4.10 6.85
CA VAL A 33 -8.25 -4.23 5.83
C VAL A 33 -9.00 -5.54 5.99
N THR A 34 -8.31 -6.66 6.23
CA THR A 34 -8.97 -7.95 6.49
C THR A 34 -9.92 -7.87 7.68
N LEU A 35 -9.47 -7.34 8.81
CA LEU A 35 -10.31 -7.16 10.00
C LEU A 35 -11.49 -6.20 9.75
N MET A 36 -11.30 -5.16 8.95
CA MET A 36 -12.38 -4.25 8.56
C MET A 36 -13.46 -4.96 7.75
N LEU A 37 -13.07 -5.77 6.76
CA LEU A 37 -14.00 -6.53 5.92
C LEU A 37 -14.76 -7.58 6.74
N GLU A 38 -14.06 -8.33 7.59
CA GLU A 38 -14.68 -9.33 8.48
C GLU A 38 -15.75 -8.71 9.39
N ARG A 39 -15.47 -7.53 9.97
CA ARG A 39 -16.43 -6.79 10.81
C ARG A 39 -17.63 -6.25 10.05
N GLN A 40 -17.46 -5.98 8.77
CA GLN A 40 -18.54 -5.57 7.87
C GLN A 40 -19.35 -6.76 7.33
N GLY A 41 -19.01 -7.99 7.73
CA GLY A 41 -19.64 -9.21 7.20
C GLY A 41 -19.27 -9.49 5.74
N ASP A 42 -18.22 -8.84 5.22
CA ASP A 42 -17.78 -9.01 3.85
C ASP A 42 -16.83 -10.19 3.72
N SER A 43 -17.31 -11.26 3.07
CA SER A 43 -16.56 -12.51 2.89
C SER A 43 -15.58 -12.47 1.71
N ARG A 44 -15.37 -11.31 1.08
CA ARG A 44 -14.45 -11.19 -0.06
C ARG A 44 -13.00 -11.37 0.38
N CYS A 45 -12.33 -12.33 -0.24
CA CYS A 45 -10.88 -12.54 -0.08
C CYS A 45 -10.09 -11.65 -1.04
N LEU A 46 -9.26 -10.76 -0.49
CA LEU A 46 -8.33 -9.95 -1.29
C LEU A 46 -7.04 -10.73 -1.60
N SER A 47 -6.68 -10.80 -2.88
CA SER A 47 -5.34 -11.26 -3.28
C SER A 47 -4.30 -10.19 -2.99
N TRP A 48 -3.71 -10.22 -1.80
CA TRP A 48 -2.68 -9.26 -1.39
C TRP A 48 -1.46 -9.25 -2.30
N ARG A 49 -1.13 -10.40 -2.90
CA ARG A 49 -0.10 -10.47 -3.94
C ARG A 49 -0.47 -9.60 -5.15
N TYR A 50 -1.72 -9.63 -5.59
CA TYR A 50 -2.19 -8.76 -6.67
C TYR A 50 -2.21 -7.28 -6.25
N VAL A 51 -2.69 -7.00 -5.04
CA VAL A 51 -2.75 -5.64 -4.48
C VAL A 51 -1.36 -4.99 -4.51
N TRP A 52 -0.34 -5.65 -3.97
CA TRP A 52 1.03 -5.10 -3.93
C TRP A 52 1.75 -5.14 -5.28
N ARG A 53 1.38 -6.06 -6.18
CA ARG A 53 1.91 -6.06 -7.55
C ARG A 53 1.42 -4.84 -8.34
N ASN A 54 0.21 -4.37 -8.09
CA ASN A 54 -0.44 -3.32 -8.89
C ASN A 54 -0.49 -1.96 -8.19
N ASN A 55 -0.07 -1.88 -6.93
CA ASN A 55 -0.08 -0.66 -6.13
C ASN A 55 1.22 -0.53 -5.33
N TYR A 56 1.46 0.63 -4.75
CA TYR A 56 2.53 0.88 -3.80
C TYR A 56 2.07 1.86 -2.72
N LEU A 57 2.78 1.86 -1.60
CA LEU A 57 2.68 2.91 -0.61
C LEU A 57 3.71 3.99 -0.97
N SER A 58 3.31 5.24 -0.86
CA SER A 58 4.15 6.41 -1.12
C SER A 58 4.21 7.28 0.12
N PHE A 59 5.38 7.86 0.40
CA PHE A 59 5.55 8.88 1.42
C PHE A 59 6.18 10.10 0.77
N ASN A 60 5.50 11.26 0.83
CA ASN A 60 5.94 12.50 0.17
C ASN A 60 6.31 12.31 -1.32
N GLY A 61 5.53 11.50 -2.04
CA GLY A 61 5.78 11.19 -3.46
C GLY A 61 6.86 10.12 -3.71
N GLN A 62 7.59 9.68 -2.68
CA GLN A 62 8.58 8.62 -2.79
C GLN A 62 7.95 7.23 -2.57
N PRO A 63 8.05 6.31 -3.56
CA PRO A 63 7.51 4.96 -3.42
C PRO A 63 8.34 4.11 -2.43
N LEU A 64 7.64 3.37 -1.58
CA LEU A 64 8.20 2.40 -0.63
C LEU A 64 8.37 1.02 -1.31
N GLU A 65 9.42 0.89 -2.10
CA GLU A 65 9.68 -0.31 -2.91
C GLU A 65 10.49 -1.38 -2.19
N ASN A 66 11.44 -0.99 -1.33
CA ASN A 66 12.29 -1.92 -0.61
C ASN A 66 11.61 -2.41 0.66
N ASP A 67 11.21 -3.68 0.67
CA ASP A 67 10.55 -4.32 1.82
C ASP A 67 11.41 -4.39 3.08
N SER A 68 12.74 -4.41 2.92
CA SER A 68 13.70 -4.54 4.03
C SER A 68 14.07 -3.20 4.67
N SER A 69 13.81 -2.07 4.00
CA SER A 69 14.15 -0.75 4.54
C SER A 69 13.28 -0.41 5.75
N ALA A 70 13.90 0.16 6.77
CA ALA A 70 13.18 0.68 7.92
C ALA A 70 12.34 1.89 7.51
N LEU A 71 11.16 2.05 8.13
CA LEU A 71 10.30 3.21 7.87
C LEU A 71 11.00 4.54 8.21
N SER A 72 11.91 4.52 9.19
CA SER A 72 12.73 5.67 9.57
C SER A 72 13.70 6.11 8.49
N GLU A 73 14.16 5.21 7.62
CA GLU A 73 15.04 5.58 6.48
C GLU A 73 14.31 6.49 5.48
N TYR A 74 12.99 6.35 5.38
CA TYR A 74 12.14 7.22 4.57
C TYR A 74 11.65 8.47 5.34
N GLY A 75 12.09 8.67 6.58
CA GLY A 75 11.62 9.75 7.45
C GLY A 75 10.18 9.55 7.97
N ILE A 76 9.63 8.34 7.87
CA ILE A 76 8.27 8.05 8.33
C ILE A 76 8.29 7.90 9.85
N CYS A 77 7.57 8.80 10.53
CA CYS A 77 7.42 8.81 11.97
C CYS A 77 5.96 8.68 12.39
N ASN A 78 5.69 8.79 13.70
CA ASN A 78 4.33 8.77 14.22
C ASN A 78 3.49 9.89 13.59
N LYS A 79 2.26 9.56 13.21
CA LYS A 79 1.32 10.39 12.44
C LYS A 79 1.74 10.67 10.99
N GLY A 80 2.75 9.97 10.47
CA GLY A 80 3.11 10.03 9.05
C GLY A 80 1.91 9.74 8.14
N LYS A 81 1.79 10.51 7.05
CA LYS A 81 0.75 10.37 6.05
C LYS A 81 1.34 9.72 4.80
N LEU A 82 0.76 8.62 4.39
CA LEU A 82 1.17 7.86 3.22
C LEU A 82 0.02 7.77 2.24
N ASP A 83 0.35 7.65 0.97
CA ASP A 83 -0.62 7.46 -0.10
C ASP A 83 -0.58 6.02 -0.61
N PHE A 84 -1.75 5.44 -0.82
CA PHE A 84 -1.93 4.17 -1.50
C PHE A 84 -2.14 4.44 -3.00
N VAL A 85 -1.11 4.22 -3.79
CA VAL A 85 -1.04 4.66 -5.19
C VAL A 85 -1.07 3.47 -6.14
N LYS A 86 -1.84 3.57 -7.22
CA LYS A 86 -1.88 2.58 -8.29
C LYS A 86 -0.62 2.71 -9.16
N ARG A 87 0.05 1.59 -9.45
CA ARG A 87 1.14 1.55 -10.42
C ARG A 87 0.57 1.80 -11.82
N PHE A 88 1.06 2.82 -12.51
CA PHE A 88 0.78 2.98 -13.94
C PHE A 88 1.51 1.85 -14.68
N ARG A 89 0.75 0.93 -15.30
CA ARG A 89 1.32 0.08 -16.35
C ARG A 89 1.29 0.91 -17.62
N THR A 90 2.43 1.22 -18.20
CA THR A 90 2.47 1.51 -19.64
C THR A 90 1.87 0.29 -20.33
N LYS A 91 0.71 0.45 -20.97
CA LYS A 91 0.33 -0.46 -22.05
C LYS A 91 1.48 -0.32 -23.05
N SER A 92 2.36 -1.30 -23.14
CA SER A 92 3.18 -1.45 -24.33
C SER A 92 2.19 -1.45 -25.49
N SER A 93 2.23 -0.42 -26.33
CA SER A 93 1.42 -0.31 -27.53
C SER A 93 1.42 -1.66 -28.23
N ILE A 94 0.28 -2.32 -28.28
CA ILE A 94 0.09 -3.44 -29.21
C ILE A 94 0.19 -2.79 -30.57
N LYS A 95 1.39 -2.82 -31.17
CA LYS A 95 1.59 -2.48 -32.58
C LYS A 95 0.87 -3.58 -33.36
N HIS A 96 -0.41 -3.37 -33.65
CA HIS A 96 -1.03 -4.06 -34.76
C HIS A 96 -0.38 -3.52 -36.03
N SER A 97 0.60 -4.27 -36.53
CA SER A 97 1.07 -4.15 -37.91
C SER A 97 -0.11 -4.48 -38.81
N ASN A 98 -0.75 -3.47 -39.40
CA ASN A 98 -1.64 -3.70 -40.53
C ASN A 98 -0.76 -4.01 -41.74
N ARG A 99 -0.84 -5.26 -42.18
CA ARG A 99 -0.46 -5.71 -43.51
C ARG A 99 -1.57 -5.29 -44.49
#